data_AF-A0A7C7QAC5-F1
#
_entry.id   AF-A0A7C7QAC5-F1
#
_cell.length_a   1.000
_cell.length_b   1.000
_cell.length_c   1.000
_cell.angle_alpha   90.00
_cell.angle_beta   90.00
_cell.angle_gamma   90.00
#
_symmetry.space_group_name_H-M   'P 1'
#
loop_
_entity.id
_entity.type
_entity.pdbx_description
1 polymer ?
#
loop_
_entity_poly.entity_id
_entity_poly.type
_entity_poly.pdbx_seq_one_letter_code
_entity_poly.pdbx_strand_id
1 'polypeptide(L)'
;MRTSDSLMALTPETRPGGSDRYPLAVLWLFLVVFLLVSCTHGETTEVAWSPIPSSTPPPPTPTPLPDNATTGARVRARGFLRVGVRYDLQPFGYITQEGKVAGFDVDLGRELARRWLGDAEAVQFRQVRSDTAIEHLLAGDVDIVIAALTHTQDREAGADFSLPYFVDGQALLVRVADAVTIGGPASLEGRPVGVVAWGGAREALEAAVPFTPTLQPYDRFDAAVAALGRGEIDAVADLRRRLFWGQRMLVETETAIIGQYTAAPVAIAFPQNDPFFADLVNLTFQEMVADGTLADLYTRWFAPETVPAIERWPGEEIPDLADGPVVADVPDTIAAIQSRGRLAVAVVPGRAPFAYVDATGAPAGYEVSLVRLMAERWLGDPTAVDFITTTVEIGKEMLRAGQADLLVGGLAHTRVAELELDFSLTTYVAGEGLLVRAGTPITDVTNLGGQQVAVVEGSESREV
;
A
#
# COMPACT_ATOMS: atom_id res chain seq x y z
N MET A 1 36.94 -38.01 45.74
CA MET A 1 37.25 -38.91 46.88
C MET A 1 35.94 -39.54 47.37
N ARG A 2 35.98 -40.80 47.86
CA ARG A 2 35.19 -41.41 48.97
C ARG A 2 33.77 -40.87 49.30
N THR A 3 32.72 -41.70 49.50
CA THR A 3 32.56 -43.17 49.37
C THR A 3 31.05 -43.56 49.28
N SER A 4 30.78 -44.86 49.28
CA SER A 4 29.51 -45.63 49.26
C SER A 4 28.54 -45.31 50.45
N ASP A 5 27.32 -45.87 50.58
CA ASP A 5 26.91 -47.27 50.30
C ASP A 5 25.40 -47.59 50.12
N SER A 6 25.17 -48.84 49.68
CA SER A 6 24.04 -49.81 49.81
C SER A 6 22.80 -49.45 50.65
N LEU A 7 21.57 -49.95 50.39
CA LEU A 7 20.95 -50.85 49.38
C LEU A 7 19.39 -50.62 49.46
N MET A 8 18.40 -51.37 48.92
CA MET A 8 18.28 -52.72 48.33
C MET A 8 17.15 -52.78 47.25
N ALA A 9 16.50 -53.93 47.02
CA ALA A 9 15.42 -54.17 46.05
C ALA A 9 14.40 -55.23 46.55
N LEU A 10 13.22 -55.33 45.91
CA LEU A 10 12.55 -56.60 45.52
C LEU A 10 11.26 -56.38 44.69
N THR A 11 11.05 -57.27 43.72
CA THR A 11 9.85 -57.50 42.86
C THR A 11 9.18 -58.84 43.30
N PRO A 12 8.18 -59.49 42.64
CA PRO A 12 7.55 -59.32 41.29
C PRO A 12 5.98 -59.44 41.33
N GLU A 13 5.15 -59.83 40.33
CA GLU A 13 5.31 -60.29 38.92
C GLU A 13 3.99 -60.15 38.09
N THR A 14 4.02 -60.65 36.84
CA THR A 14 2.93 -61.19 36.00
C THR A 14 1.88 -60.29 35.31
N ARG A 15 1.83 -60.46 33.97
CA ARG A 15 0.73 -60.18 33.02
C ARG A 15 -0.08 -61.52 32.80
N PRO A 16 -0.91 -61.79 31.76
CA PRO A 16 -1.32 -61.01 30.57
C PRO A 16 -2.79 -61.16 30.04
N GLY A 17 -3.12 -60.39 28.99
CA GLY A 17 -4.17 -60.69 27.99
C GLY A 17 -5.59 -60.14 28.28
N GLY A 18 -6.44 -59.88 27.27
CA GLY A 18 -6.18 -59.84 25.82
C GLY A 18 -7.45 -59.74 24.94
N SER A 19 -7.36 -58.97 23.85
CA SER A 19 -8.12 -59.04 22.58
C SER A 19 -9.68 -59.06 22.53
N ASP A 20 -10.21 -58.17 21.68
CA ASP A 20 -11.24 -58.41 20.64
C ASP A 20 -12.68 -58.89 20.99
N ARG A 21 -13.71 -58.05 20.74
CA ARG A 21 -14.64 -58.12 19.56
C ARG A 21 -15.98 -57.35 19.74
N TYR A 22 -16.36 -56.62 18.69
CA TYR A 22 -17.75 -56.29 18.29
C TYR A 22 -18.36 -57.52 17.56
N PRO A 23 -19.71 -57.74 17.39
CA PRO A 23 -20.63 -56.76 16.78
C PRO A 23 -22.17 -56.84 17.02
N LEU A 24 -22.89 -55.91 16.37
CA LEU A 24 -24.25 -56.01 15.77
C LEU A 24 -25.53 -56.30 16.61
N ALA A 25 -26.26 -55.22 16.89
CA ALA A 25 -27.66 -54.93 16.45
C ALA A 25 -28.80 -55.96 16.53
N VAL A 26 -29.90 -55.56 17.20
CA VAL A 26 -31.30 -55.87 16.85
C VAL A 26 -32.16 -54.61 17.04
N LEU A 27 -33.17 -54.40 16.18
CA LEU A 27 -34.08 -53.24 16.17
C LEU A 27 -35.55 -53.70 16.33
N TRP A 28 -36.33 -53.05 17.20
CA TRP A 28 -37.81 -53.18 17.27
C TRP A 28 -38.46 -51.83 17.67
N LEU A 29 -39.77 -51.69 17.45
CA LEU A 29 -40.44 -50.40 17.19
C LEU A 29 -41.86 -50.30 17.80
N PHE A 30 -42.35 -49.06 18.02
CA PHE A 30 -43.70 -48.66 18.52
C PHE A 30 -44.01 -48.95 20.01
N LEU A 31 -44.97 -48.29 20.69
CA LEU A 31 -46.03 -47.33 20.29
C LEU A 31 -46.23 -46.20 21.33
N VAL A 32 -46.96 -45.14 20.98
CA VAL A 32 -47.32 -43.97 21.83
C VAL A 32 -48.72 -44.10 22.46
N VAL A 33 -48.92 -43.61 23.70
CA VAL A 33 -50.23 -43.19 24.24
C VAL A 33 -50.06 -41.91 25.08
N PHE A 34 -50.99 -40.96 24.93
CA PHE A 34 -51.09 -39.70 25.69
C PHE A 34 -52.19 -39.82 26.76
N LEU A 35 -52.06 -39.14 27.91
CA LEU A 35 -53.19 -38.89 28.82
C LEU A 35 -53.06 -37.52 29.50
N LEU A 36 -54.20 -36.84 29.66
CA LEU A 36 -54.37 -35.52 30.28
C LEU A 36 -54.98 -35.67 31.68
N VAL A 37 -54.85 -34.65 32.54
CA VAL A 37 -55.99 -33.96 33.19
C VAL A 37 -55.50 -32.73 33.97
N SER A 38 -56.40 -31.75 34.14
CA SER A 38 -56.15 -30.44 34.75
C SER A 38 -56.52 -30.40 36.24
N CYS A 39 -55.97 -29.44 36.98
CA CYS A 39 -56.66 -28.79 38.11
C CYS A 39 -56.28 -27.31 38.20
N THR A 40 -57.23 -26.48 38.62
CA THR A 40 -57.10 -25.03 38.81
C THR A 40 -56.60 -24.68 40.22
N HIS A 41 -56.03 -23.48 40.40
CA HIS A 41 -56.01 -22.75 41.69
C HIS A 41 -56.01 -21.23 41.43
N GLY A 42 -56.37 -20.45 42.46
CA GLY A 42 -56.78 -19.05 42.34
C GLY A 42 -55.64 -18.00 42.41
N GLU A 43 -56.07 -16.74 42.35
CA GLU A 43 -55.22 -15.55 42.20
C GLU A 43 -54.42 -15.16 43.45
N THR A 44 -53.18 -14.73 43.26
CA THR A 44 -52.49 -13.75 44.13
C THR A 44 -51.83 -12.71 43.24
N THR A 45 -52.12 -11.43 43.48
CA THR A 45 -51.65 -10.32 42.63
C THR A 45 -50.18 -9.99 42.86
N GLU A 46 -49.36 -10.10 41.81
CA GLU A 46 -48.03 -9.49 41.74
C GLU A 46 -47.99 -8.51 40.56
N VAL A 47 -47.50 -7.29 40.79
CA VAL A 47 -47.59 -6.18 39.82
C VAL A 47 -46.42 -6.25 38.83
N ALA A 48 -46.55 -7.12 37.83
CA ALA A 48 -45.59 -7.23 36.73
C ALA A 48 -45.67 -5.99 35.81
N TRP A 49 -44.68 -5.11 35.89
CA TRP A 49 -44.49 -4.03 34.92
C TRP A 49 -44.00 -4.62 33.59
N SER A 50 -44.90 -4.84 32.63
CA SER A 50 -44.49 -5.12 31.25
C SER A 50 -43.84 -3.88 30.65
N PRO A 51 -42.57 -3.95 30.20
CA PRO A 51 -42.04 -2.91 29.33
C PRO A 51 -42.83 -2.92 28.02
N ILE A 52 -43.27 -1.74 27.57
CA ILE A 52 -43.79 -1.59 26.20
C ILE A 52 -42.65 -1.96 25.25
N PRO A 53 -42.86 -2.83 24.25
CA PRO A 53 -41.85 -3.09 23.25
C PRO A 53 -41.67 -1.83 22.40
N SER A 54 -40.64 -1.03 22.71
CA SER A 54 -40.20 0.07 21.86
C SER A 54 -39.88 -0.48 20.48
N SER A 55 -40.75 -0.21 19.51
CA SER A 55 -40.56 -0.61 18.12
C SER A 55 -39.53 0.30 17.45
N THR A 56 -38.28 0.23 17.92
CA THR A 56 -37.13 0.65 17.10
C THR A 56 -37.25 -0.10 15.78
N PRO A 57 -37.29 0.57 14.62
CA PRO A 57 -37.28 -0.14 13.35
C PRO A 57 -36.00 -0.99 13.29
N PRO A 58 -36.04 -2.20 12.70
CA PRO A 58 -34.81 -2.94 12.46
C PRO A 58 -33.84 -2.06 11.67
N PRO A 59 -32.51 -2.16 11.90
CA PRO A 59 -31.55 -1.46 11.06
C PRO A 59 -31.84 -1.81 9.60
N PRO A 60 -31.78 -0.83 8.67
CA PRO A 60 -32.13 -1.07 7.28
C PRO A 60 -31.25 -2.20 6.75
N THR A 61 -31.88 -3.28 6.27
CA THR A 61 -31.16 -4.38 5.62
C THR A 61 -30.29 -3.78 4.52
N PRO A 62 -28.96 -3.92 4.56
CA PRO A 62 -28.09 -3.26 3.60
C PRO A 62 -28.44 -3.76 2.20
N THR A 63 -28.74 -2.82 1.30
CA THR A 63 -28.98 -3.12 -0.11
C THR A 63 -27.78 -3.92 -0.63
N PRO A 64 -27.96 -5.11 -1.21
CA PRO A 64 -26.85 -5.88 -1.76
C PRO A 64 -26.16 -5.05 -2.85
N LEU A 65 -24.88 -4.77 -2.64
CA LEU A 65 -24.04 -4.14 -3.66
C LEU A 65 -23.87 -5.09 -4.85
N PRO A 66 -23.69 -4.57 -6.08
CA PRO A 66 -23.32 -5.39 -7.22
C PRO A 66 -21.90 -5.95 -7.07
N ASP A 67 -21.60 -7.05 -7.75
CA ASP A 67 -20.29 -7.74 -7.65
C ASP A 67 -19.12 -6.82 -8.05
N ASN A 68 -19.35 -5.89 -8.98
CA ASN A 68 -18.39 -4.89 -9.45
C ASN A 68 -18.49 -3.54 -8.71
N ALA A 69 -18.99 -3.52 -7.47
CA ALA A 69 -19.01 -2.30 -6.67
C ALA A 69 -17.58 -1.74 -6.41
N THR A 70 -17.48 -0.44 -6.14
CA THR A 70 -16.21 0.17 -5.71
C THR A 70 -15.82 -0.24 -4.30
N THR A 71 -14.54 -0.08 -4.00
CA THR A 71 -13.96 -0.26 -2.66
C THR A 71 -14.51 0.79 -1.71
N GLY A 72 -14.66 2.04 -2.17
CA GLY A 72 -15.36 3.09 -1.44
C GLY A 72 -16.80 2.69 -1.05
N ALA A 73 -17.58 2.20 -2.01
CA ALA A 73 -18.95 1.74 -1.74
C ALA A 73 -19.01 0.53 -0.79
N ARG A 74 -18.08 -0.43 -0.90
CA ARG A 74 -17.93 -1.55 0.05
C ARG A 74 -17.66 -1.08 1.47
N VAL A 75 -16.74 -0.12 1.66
CA VAL A 75 -16.42 0.44 2.97
C VAL A 75 -17.61 1.23 3.53
N ARG A 76 -18.20 2.11 2.73
CA ARG A 76 -19.36 2.96 3.10
C ARG A 76 -20.59 2.14 3.49
N ALA A 77 -20.96 1.12 2.71
CA ALA A 77 -22.13 0.27 2.99
C ALA A 77 -21.97 -0.61 4.24
N ARG A 78 -20.72 -0.84 4.67
CA ARG A 78 -20.35 -1.70 5.81
C ARG A 78 -20.04 -0.91 7.08
N GLY A 79 -19.72 0.39 6.95
CA GLY A 79 -19.45 1.30 8.07
C GLY A 79 -18.10 1.10 8.76
N PHE A 80 -17.17 0.33 8.17
CA PHE A 80 -15.79 0.20 8.67
C PHE A 80 -14.82 -0.18 7.55
N LEU A 81 -13.59 0.29 7.63
CA LEU A 81 -12.46 -0.04 6.74
C LEU A 81 -11.81 -1.36 7.18
N ARG A 82 -11.29 -2.18 6.25
CA ARG A 82 -10.47 -3.36 6.57
C ARG A 82 -9.05 -3.17 6.06
N VAL A 83 -8.08 -3.25 6.96
CA VAL A 83 -6.67 -2.95 6.68
C VAL A 83 -5.83 -4.20 6.90
N GLY A 84 -5.11 -4.63 5.86
CA GLY A 84 -4.06 -5.64 5.99
C GLY A 84 -2.80 -5.01 6.57
N VAL A 85 -2.37 -5.47 7.75
CA VAL A 85 -1.17 -4.97 8.47
C VAL A 85 -0.24 -6.10 8.87
N ARG A 86 1.02 -5.78 9.15
CA ARG A 86 1.96 -6.73 9.76
C ARG A 86 1.75 -6.84 11.27
N TYR A 87 2.04 -8.01 11.82
CA TYR A 87 2.02 -8.30 13.27
C TYR A 87 3.43 -8.60 13.82
N ASP A 88 4.47 -8.52 12.98
CA ASP A 88 5.83 -9.02 13.22
C ASP A 88 6.95 -8.00 12.87
N LEU A 89 6.61 -6.72 12.66
CA LEU A 89 7.53 -5.69 12.17
C LEU A 89 7.34 -4.36 12.91
N GLN A 90 7.81 -4.28 14.15
CA GLN A 90 7.86 -3.02 14.91
C GLN A 90 8.90 -2.07 14.29
N PRO A 91 8.61 -0.77 14.06
CA PRO A 91 7.46 0.00 14.57
C PRO A 91 6.24 0.07 13.63
N PHE A 92 6.29 -0.48 12.41
CA PHE A 92 5.18 -0.42 11.44
C PHE A 92 3.93 -1.15 11.93
N GLY A 93 4.04 -2.43 12.27
CA GLY A 93 2.91 -3.25 12.70
C GLY A 93 3.36 -4.46 13.52
N TYR A 94 2.90 -4.53 14.76
CA TYR A 94 3.30 -5.55 15.73
C TYR A 94 2.21 -5.84 16.77
N ILE A 95 2.33 -6.98 17.46
CA ILE A 95 1.50 -7.29 18.64
C ILE A 95 2.20 -6.79 19.92
N THR A 96 1.47 -6.04 20.75
CA THR A 96 1.94 -5.57 22.07
C THR A 96 1.91 -6.70 23.12
N GLN A 97 2.51 -6.47 24.30
CA GLN A 97 2.51 -7.45 25.39
C GLN A 97 1.09 -7.76 25.90
N GLU A 98 0.16 -6.82 25.71
CA GLU A 98 -1.28 -6.94 26.03
C GLU A 98 -2.09 -7.63 24.91
N GLY A 99 -1.43 -8.15 23.88
CA GLY A 99 -2.07 -8.86 22.76
C GLY A 99 -2.78 -7.96 21.74
N LYS A 100 -2.55 -6.64 21.76
CA LYS A 100 -3.18 -5.69 20.82
C LYS A 100 -2.31 -5.47 19.59
N VAL A 101 -2.94 -5.20 18.44
CA VAL A 101 -2.26 -4.74 17.23
C VAL A 101 -1.92 -3.25 17.38
N ALA A 102 -0.66 -2.88 17.15
CA ALA A 102 -0.15 -1.50 17.25
C ALA A 102 1.00 -1.23 16.27
N GLY A 103 1.29 0.04 16.03
CA GLY A 103 2.37 0.49 15.14
C GLY A 103 1.92 1.63 14.21
N PHE A 104 2.86 2.17 13.46
CA PHE A 104 2.63 3.25 12.50
C PHE A 104 1.55 2.90 11.46
N ASP A 105 1.61 1.71 10.86
CA ASP A 105 0.64 1.25 9.84
C ASP A 105 -0.78 1.16 10.41
N VAL A 106 -0.87 0.86 11.71
CA VAL A 106 -2.12 0.69 12.45
C VAL A 106 -2.70 2.05 12.81
N ASP A 107 -1.88 2.99 13.28
CA ASP A 107 -2.29 4.37 13.54
C ASP A 107 -2.65 5.11 12.24
N LEU A 108 -1.95 4.84 11.12
CA LEU A 108 -2.30 5.34 9.79
C LEU A 108 -3.65 4.78 9.32
N GLY A 109 -3.89 3.47 9.48
CA GLY A 109 -5.19 2.86 9.18
C GLY A 109 -6.36 3.41 10.02
N ARG A 110 -6.13 3.77 11.29
CA ARG A 110 -7.09 4.50 12.13
C ARG A 110 -7.36 5.91 11.61
N GLU A 111 -6.32 6.63 11.19
CA GLU A 111 -6.45 8.01 10.73
C GLU A 111 -7.22 8.11 9.40
N LEU A 112 -7.03 7.14 8.49
CA LEU A 112 -7.86 7.01 7.28
C LEU A 112 -9.33 6.73 7.65
N ALA A 113 -9.60 5.80 8.56
CA ALA A 113 -10.97 5.55 9.05
C ALA A 113 -11.59 6.80 9.72
N ARG A 114 -10.82 7.55 10.50
CA ARG A 114 -11.26 8.82 11.11
C ARG A 114 -11.65 9.86 10.06
N ARG A 115 -10.88 9.98 8.96
CA ARG A 115 -11.17 10.94 7.89
C ARG A 115 -12.35 10.51 7.01
N TRP A 116 -12.45 9.23 6.66
CA TRP A 116 -13.45 8.73 5.72
C TRP A 116 -14.79 8.30 6.35
N LEU A 117 -14.80 7.96 7.64
CA LEU A 117 -16.00 7.45 8.34
C LEU A 117 -16.33 8.24 9.62
N GLY A 118 -15.52 9.24 9.99
CA GLY A 118 -15.70 10.05 11.18
C GLY A 118 -15.28 9.40 12.51
N ASP A 119 -14.86 8.13 12.49
CA ASP A 119 -14.46 7.36 13.68
C ASP A 119 -13.15 6.60 13.42
N ALA A 120 -12.16 6.81 14.29
CA ALA A 120 -10.85 6.17 14.23
C ALA A 120 -10.90 4.67 14.55
N GLU A 121 -11.92 4.19 15.27
CA GLU A 121 -12.12 2.77 15.58
C GLU A 121 -13.08 2.08 14.59
N ALA A 122 -13.55 2.78 13.54
CA ALA A 122 -14.28 2.19 12.41
C ALA A 122 -13.32 1.44 11.44
N VAL A 123 -12.44 0.61 11.99
CA VAL A 123 -11.40 -0.11 11.27
C VAL A 123 -11.20 -1.53 11.83
N GLN A 124 -10.99 -2.49 10.94
CA GLN A 124 -10.64 -3.87 11.29
C GLN A 124 -9.28 -4.25 10.71
N PHE A 125 -8.35 -4.61 11.59
CA PHE A 125 -7.00 -5.02 11.22
C PHE A 125 -6.93 -6.53 11.00
N ARG A 126 -6.34 -6.94 9.88
CA ARG A 126 -6.04 -8.34 9.56
C ARG A 126 -4.54 -8.52 9.40
N GLN A 127 -3.99 -9.62 9.94
CA GLN A 127 -2.61 -9.97 9.67
C GLN A 127 -2.40 -10.32 8.19
N VAL A 128 -1.41 -9.68 7.57
CA VAL A 128 -0.87 -10.09 6.27
C VAL A 128 0.65 -10.27 6.36
N ARG A 129 1.24 -10.95 5.37
CA ARG A 129 2.69 -10.96 5.14
C ARG A 129 3.01 -10.19 3.86
N SER A 130 4.23 -9.68 3.71
CA SER A 130 4.64 -8.97 2.48
C SER A 130 4.64 -9.83 1.21
N ASP A 131 4.57 -11.16 1.34
CA ASP A 131 4.36 -12.10 0.24
C ASP A 131 2.88 -12.45 -0.03
N THR A 132 2.00 -12.44 0.99
CA THR A 132 0.56 -12.76 0.85
C THR A 132 -0.35 -11.52 0.79
N ALA A 133 0.22 -10.31 0.92
CA ALA A 133 -0.51 -9.05 1.02
C ALA A 133 -1.46 -8.81 -0.16
N ILE A 134 -0.96 -8.96 -1.39
CA ILE A 134 -1.74 -8.75 -2.61
C ILE A 134 -2.80 -9.85 -2.78
N GLU A 135 -2.52 -11.08 -2.34
CA GLU A 135 -3.49 -12.19 -2.37
C GLU A 135 -4.71 -11.89 -1.48
N HIS A 136 -4.50 -11.34 -0.28
CA HIS A 136 -5.61 -10.92 0.60
C HIS A 136 -6.41 -9.74 0.02
N LEU A 137 -5.75 -8.84 -0.70
CA LEU A 137 -6.40 -7.70 -1.35
C LEU A 137 -7.28 -8.16 -2.53
N LEU A 138 -6.74 -9.00 -3.41
CA LEU A 138 -7.45 -9.62 -4.53
C LEU A 138 -8.57 -10.57 -4.09
N ALA A 139 -8.39 -11.29 -2.98
CA ALA A 139 -9.45 -12.10 -2.37
C ALA A 139 -10.56 -11.26 -1.69
N GLY A 140 -10.38 -9.94 -1.60
CA GLY A 140 -11.30 -9.04 -0.89
C GLY A 140 -11.37 -9.32 0.62
N ASP A 141 -10.35 -9.94 1.22
CA ASP A 141 -10.24 -10.14 2.68
C ASP A 141 -10.08 -8.78 3.41
N VAL A 142 -9.41 -7.84 2.75
CA VAL A 142 -9.15 -6.46 3.18
C VAL A 142 -9.55 -5.50 2.07
N ASP A 143 -9.70 -4.21 2.38
CA ASP A 143 -9.99 -3.17 1.39
C ASP A 143 -8.72 -2.38 1.01
N ILE A 144 -7.73 -2.28 1.92
CA ILE A 144 -6.38 -1.76 1.66
C ILE A 144 -5.32 -2.56 2.42
N VAL A 145 -4.06 -2.43 2.02
CA VAL A 145 -2.89 -2.95 2.74
C VAL A 145 -1.96 -1.80 3.16
N ILE A 146 -1.68 -1.73 4.45
CA ILE A 146 -0.65 -0.87 5.05
C ILE A 146 0.25 -1.82 5.87
N ALA A 147 1.32 -2.33 5.26
CA ALA A 147 2.05 -3.48 5.81
C ALA A 147 3.57 -3.39 5.60
N ALA A 148 4.13 -2.17 5.72
CA ALA A 148 5.47 -1.82 5.24
C ALA A 148 5.78 -2.38 3.84
N LEU A 149 4.80 -2.32 2.93
CA LEU A 149 4.87 -3.02 1.65
C LEU A 149 5.67 -2.19 0.63
N THR A 150 6.76 -2.75 0.14
CA THR A 150 7.56 -2.11 -0.91
C THR A 150 6.78 -2.05 -2.21
N HIS A 151 6.63 -0.84 -2.78
CA HIS A 151 6.10 -0.62 -4.12
C HIS A 151 7.13 -1.08 -5.16
N THR A 152 6.71 -1.93 -6.09
CA THR A 152 7.58 -2.68 -7.01
C THR A 152 6.79 -3.03 -8.27
N GLN A 153 7.41 -2.94 -9.46
CA GLN A 153 6.75 -3.18 -10.75
C GLN A 153 5.98 -4.52 -10.82
N ASP A 154 6.51 -5.60 -10.22
CA ASP A 154 5.86 -6.91 -10.22
C ASP A 154 4.54 -6.95 -9.40
N ARG A 155 4.32 -5.99 -8.49
CA ARG A 155 3.09 -5.87 -7.69
C ARG A 155 2.01 -5.02 -8.35
N GLU A 156 2.38 -4.13 -9.27
CA GLU A 156 1.45 -3.36 -10.12
C GLU A 156 0.55 -4.28 -10.98
N ALA A 157 0.91 -5.56 -11.11
CA ALA A 157 0.14 -6.58 -11.81
C ALA A 157 -1.04 -7.16 -10.99
N GLY A 158 -1.31 -6.65 -9.78
CA GLY A 158 -2.43 -7.09 -8.95
C GLY A 158 -2.89 -6.11 -7.86
N ALA A 159 -2.29 -4.92 -7.76
CA ALA A 159 -2.72 -3.83 -6.89
C ALA A 159 -2.17 -2.50 -7.40
N ASP A 160 -2.92 -1.42 -7.17
CA ASP A 160 -2.46 -0.05 -7.38
C ASP A 160 -1.89 0.48 -6.06
N PHE A 161 -1.02 1.50 -6.12
CA PHE A 161 -0.24 1.97 -4.96
C PHE A 161 -0.37 3.48 -4.73
N SER A 162 -0.28 3.88 -3.46
CA SER A 162 -0.23 5.28 -3.07
C SER A 162 1.12 5.93 -3.35
N LEU A 163 1.17 7.26 -3.25
CA LEU A 163 2.41 7.98 -2.97
C LEU A 163 3.15 7.33 -1.78
N PRO A 164 4.49 7.20 -1.80
CA PRO A 164 5.23 6.44 -0.81
C PRO A 164 5.23 7.13 0.56
N TYR A 165 4.72 6.43 1.58
CA TYR A 165 4.66 6.93 2.94
C TYR A 165 5.94 6.73 3.75
N PHE A 166 6.83 5.85 3.30
CA PHE A 166 8.14 5.61 3.88
C PHE A 166 9.16 5.25 2.78
N VAL A 167 10.46 5.47 3.02
CA VAL A 167 11.54 5.01 2.13
C VAL A 167 12.53 4.16 2.93
N ASP A 168 12.44 2.85 2.77
CA ASP A 168 13.39 1.90 3.36
C ASP A 168 14.53 1.61 2.37
N GLY A 169 15.37 0.63 2.68
CA GLY A 169 16.40 0.16 1.76
C GLY A 169 17.15 -1.04 2.30
N GLN A 170 17.80 -1.79 1.43
CA GLN A 170 18.58 -2.95 1.81
C GLN A 170 19.83 -2.50 2.59
N ALA A 171 20.14 -3.21 3.67
CA ALA A 171 21.27 -2.96 4.55
C ALA A 171 21.85 -4.30 5.06
N LEU A 172 22.88 -4.26 5.90
CA LEU A 172 23.52 -5.46 6.45
C LEU A 172 23.47 -5.46 7.98
N LEU A 173 22.99 -6.55 8.59
CA LEU A 173 23.09 -6.80 10.02
C LEU A 173 24.30 -7.70 10.27
N VAL A 174 25.25 -7.23 11.06
CA VAL A 174 26.52 -7.93 11.38
C VAL A 174 26.75 -7.95 12.88
N ARG A 175 27.65 -8.82 13.36
CA ARG A 175 28.19 -8.72 14.72
C ARG A 175 29.11 -7.49 14.83
N VAL A 176 29.15 -6.81 15.97
CA VAL A 176 29.99 -5.59 16.17
C VAL A 176 31.47 -5.89 15.94
N ALA A 177 31.94 -7.09 16.29
CA ALA A 177 33.31 -7.53 16.02
C ALA A 177 33.67 -7.55 14.51
N ASP A 178 32.70 -7.85 13.63
CA ASP A 178 32.91 -7.94 12.19
C ASP A 178 32.70 -6.59 11.47
N ALA A 179 31.97 -5.66 12.08
CA ALA A 179 31.65 -4.33 11.54
C ALA A 179 32.89 -3.49 11.17
N VAL A 180 34.05 -3.74 11.79
CA VAL A 180 35.33 -3.10 11.43
C VAL A 180 35.88 -3.59 10.07
N THR A 181 35.38 -4.72 9.57
CA THR A 181 35.77 -5.32 8.27
C THR A 181 34.63 -5.40 7.25
N ILE A 182 33.37 -5.33 7.69
CA ILE A 182 32.19 -5.31 6.82
C ILE A 182 31.61 -3.89 6.80
N GLY A 183 32.11 -3.06 5.88
CA GLY A 183 31.69 -1.66 5.72
C GLY A 183 30.51 -1.43 4.76
N GLY A 184 30.09 -2.48 4.05
CA GLY A 184 29.00 -2.45 3.06
C GLY A 184 29.07 -3.66 2.12
N PRO A 185 28.25 -3.71 1.04
CA PRO A 185 28.20 -4.84 0.12
C PRO A 185 29.56 -5.24 -0.46
N ALA A 186 30.40 -4.27 -0.82
CA ALA A 186 31.74 -4.51 -1.36
C ALA A 186 32.70 -5.25 -0.41
N SER A 187 32.38 -5.36 0.88
CA SER A 187 33.16 -6.10 1.89
C SER A 187 32.77 -7.59 2.03
N LEU A 188 31.82 -8.08 1.22
CA LEU A 188 31.21 -9.40 1.34
C LEU A 188 31.83 -10.49 0.45
N GLU A 189 32.94 -10.20 -0.26
CA GLU A 189 33.58 -11.18 -1.14
C GLU A 189 34.06 -12.40 -0.34
N GLY A 190 33.60 -13.59 -0.74
CA GLY A 190 33.89 -14.85 -0.06
C GLY A 190 33.23 -15.03 1.32
N ARG A 191 32.40 -14.09 1.79
CA ARG A 191 31.72 -14.18 3.09
C ARG A 191 30.32 -14.80 2.98
N PRO A 192 29.93 -15.71 3.89
CA PRO A 192 28.57 -16.26 3.93
C PRO A 192 27.57 -15.20 4.39
N VAL A 193 26.53 -14.93 3.59
CA VAL A 193 25.51 -13.90 3.87
C VAL A 193 24.11 -14.52 3.86
N GLY A 194 23.39 -14.40 4.96
CA GLY A 194 22.00 -14.84 5.07
C GLY A 194 21.05 -13.91 4.34
N VAL A 195 20.20 -14.48 3.49
CA VAL A 195 19.09 -13.77 2.80
C VAL A 195 17.79 -14.54 2.97
N VAL A 196 16.65 -13.84 3.01
CA VAL A 196 15.34 -14.49 3.02
C VAL A 196 14.96 -14.89 1.60
N ALA A 197 14.59 -16.16 1.39
CA ALA A 197 14.49 -16.78 0.06
C ALA A 197 13.46 -16.12 -0.90
N TRP A 198 12.46 -15.42 -0.35
CA TRP A 198 11.41 -14.70 -1.06
C TRP A 198 11.55 -13.17 -0.99
N GLY A 199 12.63 -12.64 -0.41
CA GLY A 199 12.88 -11.21 -0.26
C GLY A 199 13.98 -10.71 -1.20
N GLY A 200 13.82 -9.50 -1.74
CA GLY A 200 14.71 -8.86 -2.73
C GLY A 200 16.15 -8.55 -2.29
N ALA A 201 16.65 -9.18 -1.21
CA ALA A 201 17.98 -8.98 -0.67
C ALA A 201 19.07 -9.68 -1.51
N ARG A 202 18.73 -10.78 -2.20
CA ARG A 202 19.63 -11.44 -3.16
C ARG A 202 19.94 -10.48 -4.31
N GLU A 203 18.88 -10.04 -4.97
CA GLU A 203 18.92 -9.31 -6.24
C GLU A 203 19.56 -7.94 -6.02
N ALA A 204 19.26 -7.29 -4.88
CA ALA A 204 19.92 -6.07 -4.45
C ALA A 204 21.41 -6.24 -4.11
N LEU A 205 21.84 -7.40 -3.58
CA LEU A 205 23.27 -7.67 -3.39
C LEU A 205 23.96 -7.94 -4.73
N GLU A 206 23.41 -8.83 -5.55
CA GLU A 206 23.96 -9.21 -6.86
C GLU A 206 24.07 -8.01 -7.82
N ALA A 207 23.18 -7.01 -7.71
CA ALA A 207 23.29 -5.74 -8.44
C ALA A 207 24.28 -4.74 -7.82
N ALA A 208 24.63 -4.86 -6.53
CA ALA A 208 25.46 -3.91 -5.80
C ALA A 208 26.95 -4.28 -5.73
N VAL A 209 27.37 -5.45 -6.22
CA VAL A 209 28.78 -5.90 -6.18
C VAL A 209 29.27 -6.46 -7.53
N PRO A 210 30.58 -6.35 -7.84
CA PRO A 210 31.17 -6.87 -9.08
C PRO A 210 31.57 -8.36 -9.00
N PHE A 211 31.22 -9.06 -7.91
CA PHE A 211 31.56 -10.46 -7.64
C PHE A 211 30.31 -11.26 -7.29
N THR A 212 30.35 -12.60 -7.37
CA THR A 212 29.22 -13.44 -6.92
C THR A 212 29.18 -13.50 -5.38
N PRO A 213 28.16 -12.97 -4.70
CA PRO A 213 28.07 -13.04 -3.24
C PRO A 213 27.79 -14.48 -2.77
N THR A 214 28.36 -14.90 -1.64
CA THR A 214 28.12 -16.24 -1.08
C THR A 214 26.84 -16.25 -0.24
N LEU A 215 25.69 -16.30 -0.92
CA LEU A 215 24.37 -16.21 -0.31
C LEU A 215 23.87 -17.54 0.25
N GLN A 216 23.43 -17.53 1.50
CA GLN A 216 22.72 -18.63 2.15
C GLN A 216 21.23 -18.26 2.30
N PRO A 217 20.31 -18.91 1.56
CA PRO A 217 18.88 -18.62 1.65
C PRO A 217 18.24 -19.28 2.88
N TYR A 218 17.29 -18.56 3.48
CA TYR A 218 16.43 -19.04 4.57
C TYR A 218 14.95 -18.73 4.26
N ASP A 219 14.04 -19.65 4.56
CA ASP A 219 12.60 -19.42 4.36
C ASP A 219 12.02 -18.34 5.29
N ARG A 220 12.72 -18.08 6.41
CA ARG A 220 12.33 -17.14 7.45
C ARG A 220 13.50 -16.29 7.93
N PHE A 221 13.19 -15.05 8.30
CA PHE A 221 14.15 -14.07 8.79
C PHE A 221 14.74 -14.40 10.16
N ASP A 222 13.92 -14.95 11.07
CA ASP A 222 14.38 -15.37 12.40
C ASP A 222 15.43 -16.49 12.34
N ALA A 223 15.31 -17.41 11.38
CA ALA A 223 16.31 -18.45 11.12
C ALA A 223 17.65 -17.87 10.65
N ALA A 224 17.62 -16.87 9.75
CA ALA A 224 18.83 -16.17 9.29
C ALA A 224 19.49 -15.38 10.43
N VAL A 225 18.72 -14.58 11.18
CA VAL A 225 19.21 -13.81 12.34
C VAL A 225 19.80 -14.74 13.42
N ALA A 226 19.16 -15.88 13.70
CA ALA A 226 19.69 -16.85 14.65
C ALA A 226 21.00 -17.51 14.15
N ALA A 227 21.20 -17.69 12.84
CA ALA A 227 22.44 -18.19 12.27
C ALA A 227 23.60 -17.18 12.40
N LEU A 228 23.32 -15.89 12.24
CA LEU A 228 24.30 -14.81 12.50
C LEU A 228 24.80 -14.82 13.94
N GLY A 229 23.86 -14.99 14.90
CA GLY A 229 24.18 -15.11 16.33
C GLY A 229 24.99 -16.38 16.68
N ARG A 230 24.83 -17.46 15.92
CA ARG A 230 25.63 -18.71 16.08
C ARG A 230 26.99 -18.68 15.38
N GLY A 231 27.29 -17.66 14.57
CA GLY A 231 28.54 -17.59 13.79
C GLY A 231 28.54 -18.43 12.51
N GLU A 232 27.36 -18.85 12.02
CA GLU A 232 27.24 -19.67 10.80
C GLU A 232 27.31 -18.83 9.51
N ILE A 233 26.97 -17.55 9.61
CA ILE A 233 27.01 -16.53 8.54
C ILE A 233 27.64 -15.25 9.10
N ASP A 234 28.20 -14.39 8.25
CA ASP A 234 28.86 -13.13 8.64
C ASP A 234 27.94 -11.91 8.65
N ALA A 235 26.92 -11.93 7.79
CA ALA A 235 25.92 -10.86 7.70
C ALA A 235 24.54 -11.45 7.40
N VAL A 236 23.47 -10.73 7.79
CA VAL A 236 22.12 -10.90 7.22
C VAL A 236 21.81 -9.67 6.38
N ALA A 237 21.39 -9.86 5.13
CA ALA A 237 20.92 -8.78 4.27
C ALA A 237 19.39 -8.81 4.18
N ASP A 238 18.76 -7.67 4.49
CA ASP A 238 17.33 -7.43 4.41
C ASP A 238 17.06 -5.90 4.45
N LEU A 239 15.79 -5.51 4.37
CA LEU A 239 15.37 -4.12 4.57
C LEU A 239 15.79 -3.59 5.95
N ARG A 240 16.35 -2.39 5.99
CA ARG A 240 16.98 -1.79 7.18
C ARG A 240 16.04 -1.75 8.38
N ARG A 241 14.74 -1.50 8.19
CA ARG A 241 13.75 -1.54 9.28
C ARG A 241 13.59 -2.94 9.89
N ARG A 242 13.61 -3.99 9.05
CA ARG A 242 13.57 -5.39 9.50
C ARG A 242 14.84 -5.79 10.24
N LEU A 243 15.99 -5.24 9.88
CA LEU A 243 17.25 -5.50 10.58
C LEU A 243 17.27 -4.95 12.02
N PHE A 244 16.56 -3.85 12.31
CA PHE A 244 16.36 -3.38 13.69
C PHE A 244 15.53 -4.36 14.53
N TRP A 245 14.58 -5.08 13.92
CA TRP A 245 13.93 -6.22 14.58
C TRP A 245 14.91 -7.36 14.80
N GLY A 246 15.76 -7.66 13.82
CA GLY A 246 16.85 -8.66 13.94
C GLY A 246 17.81 -8.39 15.10
N GLN A 247 18.23 -7.15 15.34
CA GLN A 247 19.02 -6.77 16.52
C GLN A 247 18.31 -7.13 17.84
N ARG A 248 17.00 -6.88 17.93
CA ARG A 248 16.19 -7.17 19.14
C ARG A 248 16.04 -8.67 19.42
N MET A 249 16.26 -9.53 18.42
CA MET A 249 16.29 -10.99 18.59
C MET A 249 17.63 -11.51 19.12
N LEU A 250 18.69 -10.70 19.07
CA LEU A 250 20.07 -11.07 19.42
C LEU A 250 20.55 -10.32 20.68
N VAL A 251 19.75 -10.31 21.75
CA VAL A 251 20.06 -9.55 22.98
C VAL A 251 21.39 -9.91 23.65
N GLU A 252 21.87 -11.15 23.47
CA GLU A 252 23.16 -11.66 23.98
C GLU A 252 24.32 -11.46 22.98
N THR A 253 24.13 -10.74 21.87
CA THR A 253 25.15 -10.58 20.82
C THR A 253 25.17 -9.16 20.30
N GLU A 254 26.25 -8.43 20.59
CA GLU A 254 26.46 -7.08 20.08
C GLU A 254 26.43 -7.09 18.53
N THR A 255 25.45 -6.38 17.96
CA THR A 255 25.20 -6.34 16.52
C THR A 255 25.03 -4.91 16.01
N ALA A 256 25.47 -4.65 14.78
CA ALA A 256 25.42 -3.36 14.11
C ALA A 256 24.67 -3.48 12.76
N ILE A 257 23.98 -2.42 12.35
CA ILE A 257 23.36 -2.32 11.03
C ILE A 257 24.17 -1.36 10.15
N ILE A 258 24.81 -1.93 9.14
CA ILE A 258 25.75 -1.25 8.25
C ILE A 258 25.03 -0.66 7.05
N GLY A 259 25.04 0.67 6.97
CA GLY A 259 24.60 1.45 5.82
C GLY A 259 23.13 1.29 5.44
N GLN A 260 22.85 1.71 4.20
CA GLN A 260 21.66 1.46 3.42
C GLN A 260 22.09 1.66 1.96
N TYR A 261 22.03 0.61 1.13
CA TYR A 261 22.65 0.60 -0.21
C TYR A 261 21.63 0.52 -1.36
N THR A 262 20.34 0.50 -1.05
CA THR A 262 19.25 0.78 -2.00
C THR A 262 18.25 1.77 -1.41
N ALA A 263 17.36 2.30 -2.23
CA ALA A 263 16.13 2.96 -1.80
C ALA A 263 14.94 2.10 -2.22
N ALA A 264 13.95 1.95 -1.34
CA ALA A 264 12.79 1.10 -1.53
C ALA A 264 11.54 1.89 -1.09
N PRO A 265 10.73 2.42 -2.03
CA PRO A 265 9.49 3.12 -1.69
C PRO A 265 8.52 2.16 -1.02
N VAL A 266 7.93 2.58 0.09
CA VAL A 266 6.93 1.84 0.86
C VAL A 266 5.63 2.62 0.83
N ALA A 267 4.56 1.97 0.37
CA ALA A 267 3.29 2.61 0.04
C ALA A 267 2.08 1.76 0.50
N ILE A 268 0.90 2.37 0.49
CA ILE A 268 -0.38 1.68 0.68
C ILE A 268 -0.72 0.99 -0.64
N ALA A 269 -1.18 -0.27 -0.59
CA ALA A 269 -1.70 -0.96 -1.77
C ALA A 269 -3.23 -1.10 -1.69
N PHE A 270 -3.91 -0.86 -2.80
CA PHE A 270 -5.37 -0.88 -2.92
C PHE A 270 -5.84 -1.53 -4.25
N PRO A 271 -7.13 -1.91 -4.38
CA PRO A 271 -7.61 -2.67 -5.52
C PRO A 271 -7.58 -1.84 -6.82
N GLN A 272 -7.25 -2.50 -7.92
CA GLN A 272 -7.08 -1.83 -9.22
C GLN A 272 -8.40 -1.44 -9.87
N ASN A 273 -8.35 -0.44 -10.77
CA ASN A 273 -9.49 0.06 -11.56
C ASN A 273 -10.59 0.75 -10.71
N ASP A 274 -10.18 1.44 -9.65
CA ASP A 274 -11.05 2.21 -8.75
C ASP A 274 -10.46 3.61 -8.54
N PRO A 275 -10.38 4.47 -9.59
CA PRO A 275 -9.57 5.69 -9.58
C PRO A 275 -10.01 6.67 -8.50
N PHE A 276 -11.32 6.84 -8.29
CA PHE A 276 -11.85 7.63 -7.16
C PHE A 276 -11.30 7.17 -5.79
N PHE A 277 -11.06 5.87 -5.62
CA PHE A 277 -10.48 5.33 -4.38
C PHE A 277 -8.96 5.53 -4.32
N ALA A 278 -8.26 5.55 -5.46
CA ALA A 278 -6.86 5.97 -5.55
C ALA A 278 -6.70 7.45 -5.17
N ASP A 279 -7.55 8.34 -5.70
CA ASP A 279 -7.62 9.76 -5.34
C ASP A 279 -7.89 9.93 -3.85
N LEU A 280 -8.88 9.21 -3.32
CA LEU A 280 -9.23 9.23 -1.91
C LEU A 280 -8.03 8.84 -1.03
N VAL A 281 -7.24 7.84 -1.42
CA VAL A 281 -6.00 7.48 -0.70
C VAL A 281 -4.94 8.57 -0.83
N ASN A 282 -4.61 8.99 -2.06
CA ASN A 282 -3.50 9.91 -2.34
C ASN A 282 -3.74 11.31 -1.79
N LEU A 283 -4.93 11.89 -2.01
CA LEU A 283 -5.27 13.23 -1.54
C LEU A 283 -5.46 13.27 -0.02
N THR A 284 -6.04 12.23 0.59
CA THR A 284 -6.06 12.11 2.07
C THR A 284 -4.64 12.10 2.64
N PHE A 285 -3.71 11.41 1.98
CA PHE A 285 -2.32 11.34 2.42
C PHE A 285 -1.58 12.67 2.27
N GLN A 286 -1.81 13.41 1.17
CA GLN A 286 -1.30 14.79 1.01
C GLN A 286 -1.85 15.73 2.10
N GLU A 287 -3.10 15.58 2.52
CA GLU A 287 -3.63 16.39 3.63
C GLU A 287 -3.02 16.04 4.99
N MET A 288 -2.71 14.76 5.25
CA MET A 288 -1.95 14.38 6.45
C MET A 288 -0.54 14.96 6.48
N VAL A 289 0.06 15.28 5.32
CA VAL A 289 1.29 16.08 5.23
C VAL A 289 1.00 17.55 5.51
N ALA A 290 -0.07 18.10 4.92
CA ALA A 290 -0.45 19.51 5.00
C ALA A 290 -0.78 19.98 6.42
N ASP A 291 -1.56 19.19 7.17
CA ASP A 291 -2.02 19.51 8.52
C ASP A 291 -1.06 19.06 9.63
N GLY A 292 0.02 18.35 9.27
CA GLY A 292 1.06 17.87 10.18
C GLY A 292 0.78 16.53 10.85
N THR A 293 -0.40 15.92 10.66
CA THR A 293 -0.75 14.63 11.30
C THR A 293 0.28 13.53 11.02
N LEU A 294 0.80 13.48 9.78
CA LEU A 294 1.83 12.51 9.40
C LEU A 294 3.17 12.78 10.09
N ALA A 295 3.50 14.05 10.36
CA ALA A 295 4.72 14.43 11.09
C ALA A 295 4.66 14.05 12.58
N ASP A 296 3.47 14.13 13.20
CA ASP A 296 3.23 13.63 14.56
C ASP A 296 3.34 12.09 14.63
N LEU A 297 2.76 11.37 13.65
CA LEU A 297 2.92 9.92 13.53
C LEU A 297 4.39 9.53 13.32
N TYR A 298 5.12 10.26 12.49
CA TYR A 298 6.56 10.07 12.30
C TYR A 298 7.36 10.31 13.58
N THR A 299 7.06 11.40 14.29
CA THR A 299 7.71 11.74 15.57
C THR A 299 7.43 10.68 16.64
N ARG A 300 6.24 10.06 16.63
CA ARG A 300 5.90 8.95 17.53
C ARG A 300 6.64 7.65 17.21
N TRP A 301 6.77 7.29 15.93
CA TRP A 301 7.16 5.93 15.52
C TRP A 301 8.57 5.79 14.92
N PHE A 302 9.15 6.86 14.36
CA PHE A 302 10.42 6.83 13.63
C PHE A 302 11.47 7.87 14.07
N ALA A 303 11.18 8.72 15.06
CA ALA A 303 12.12 9.77 15.51
C ALA A 303 13.54 9.21 15.78
N PRO A 304 14.61 9.88 15.27
CA PRO A 304 14.65 11.24 14.75
C PRO A 304 14.38 11.40 13.23
N GLU A 305 13.81 10.40 12.56
CA GLU A 305 13.51 10.47 11.12
C GLU A 305 12.34 11.41 10.82
N THR A 306 12.41 12.11 9.69
CA THR A 306 11.35 12.98 9.17
C THR A 306 10.53 12.26 8.11
N VAL A 307 9.31 12.76 7.88
CA VAL A 307 8.48 12.41 6.72
C VAL A 307 9.29 12.54 5.41
N PRO A 308 9.17 11.63 4.43
CA PRO A 308 9.76 11.82 3.11
C PRO A 308 9.17 13.05 2.39
N ALA A 309 9.86 13.54 1.37
CA ALA A 309 9.29 14.53 0.47
C ALA A 309 8.18 13.85 -0.37
N ILE A 310 6.93 14.14 -0.02
CA ILE A 310 5.73 13.68 -0.71
C ILE A 310 5.27 14.78 -1.66
N GLU A 311 4.90 14.43 -2.89
CA GLU A 311 4.39 15.39 -3.86
C GLU A 311 3.05 15.97 -3.38
N ARG A 312 2.89 17.30 -3.50
CA ARG A 312 1.61 17.97 -3.30
C ARG A 312 1.17 18.61 -4.61
N TRP A 313 0.06 18.15 -5.15
CA TRP A 313 -0.52 18.74 -6.36
C TRP A 313 -1.26 20.03 -5.99
N PRO A 314 -1.20 21.10 -6.82
CA PRO A 314 -1.92 22.35 -6.57
C PRO A 314 -3.44 22.16 -6.47
N GLY A 315 -4.09 22.93 -5.61
CA GLY A 315 -5.51 22.84 -5.31
C GLY A 315 -5.80 22.63 -3.82
N GLU A 316 -7.07 22.79 -3.45
CA GLU A 316 -7.58 22.54 -2.09
C GLU A 316 -8.60 21.39 -2.04
N GLU A 317 -8.85 20.74 -3.18
CA GLU A 317 -9.86 19.71 -3.35
C GLU A 317 -9.50 18.43 -2.57
N ILE A 318 -10.51 17.80 -1.96
CA ILE A 318 -10.42 16.55 -1.21
C ILE A 318 -11.71 15.77 -1.48
N PRO A 319 -11.66 14.54 -2.03
CA PRO A 319 -12.85 13.72 -2.22
C PRO A 319 -13.36 13.15 -0.89
N ASP A 320 -14.68 13.09 -0.71
CA ASP A 320 -15.32 12.43 0.43
C ASP A 320 -15.71 10.98 0.06
N LEU A 321 -15.48 10.03 0.98
CA LEU A 321 -15.95 8.66 0.82
C LEU A 321 -17.48 8.58 0.63
N ALA A 322 -18.24 9.56 1.11
CA ALA A 322 -19.69 9.68 0.88
C ALA A 322 -20.06 9.82 -0.61
N ASP A 323 -19.30 10.60 -1.37
CA ASP A 323 -19.61 10.94 -2.77
C ASP A 323 -19.14 9.87 -3.77
N GLY A 324 -18.24 8.97 -3.35
CA GLY A 324 -17.65 7.95 -4.22
C GLY A 324 -18.68 7.06 -4.94
N PRO A 325 -18.50 6.77 -6.24
CA PRO A 325 -19.50 6.07 -7.05
C PRO A 325 -19.73 4.64 -6.55
N VAL A 326 -20.93 4.10 -6.79
CA VAL A 326 -21.29 2.74 -6.34
C VAL A 326 -20.57 1.66 -7.16
N VAL A 327 -20.33 1.93 -8.44
CA VAL A 327 -19.62 1.10 -9.42
C VAL A 327 -18.63 2.00 -10.15
N ALA A 328 -17.41 1.51 -10.40
CA ALA A 328 -16.45 2.21 -11.25
C ALA A 328 -16.80 1.95 -12.73
N ASP A 329 -17.04 3.02 -13.50
CA ASP A 329 -17.30 2.95 -14.94
C ASP A 329 -16.00 3.31 -15.69
N VAL A 330 -15.03 2.40 -15.63
CA VAL A 330 -13.69 2.57 -16.22
C VAL A 330 -13.65 1.87 -17.59
N PRO A 331 -13.44 2.61 -18.70
CA PRO A 331 -13.30 2.00 -20.02
C PRO A 331 -12.04 1.12 -20.12
N ASP A 332 -12.15 -0.03 -20.80
CA ASP A 332 -10.97 -0.84 -21.16
C ASP A 332 -10.25 -0.20 -22.37
N THR A 333 -9.55 0.89 -22.09
CA THR A 333 -8.74 1.65 -23.05
C THR A 333 -7.65 0.76 -23.68
N ILE A 334 -7.13 -0.23 -22.94
CA ILE A 334 -6.12 -1.16 -23.45
C ILE A 334 -6.72 -2.08 -24.53
N ALA A 335 -7.89 -2.68 -24.31
CA ALA A 335 -8.59 -3.46 -25.33
C ALA A 335 -9.05 -2.60 -26.51
N ALA A 336 -9.44 -1.33 -26.29
CA ALA A 336 -9.77 -0.40 -27.36
C ALA A 336 -8.54 -0.13 -28.27
N ILE A 337 -7.38 0.16 -27.68
CA ILE A 337 -6.10 0.33 -28.40
C ILE A 337 -5.74 -0.94 -29.16
N GLN A 338 -5.81 -2.11 -28.52
CA GLN A 338 -5.50 -3.40 -29.15
C GLN A 338 -6.43 -3.72 -30.33
N SER A 339 -7.74 -3.46 -30.17
CA SER A 339 -8.74 -3.70 -31.22
C SER A 339 -8.61 -2.73 -32.40
N ARG A 340 -8.16 -1.49 -32.16
CA ARG A 340 -7.90 -0.49 -33.20
C ARG A 340 -6.52 -0.62 -33.84
N GLY A 341 -5.56 -1.23 -33.12
CA GLY A 341 -4.15 -1.34 -33.52
C GLY A 341 -3.40 0.00 -33.55
N ARG A 342 -3.98 1.07 -32.98
CA ARG A 342 -3.46 2.45 -33.00
C ARG A 342 -3.90 3.21 -31.76
N LEU A 343 -3.03 4.08 -31.24
CA LEU A 343 -3.35 5.05 -30.20
C LEU A 343 -4.10 6.24 -30.82
N ALA A 344 -5.25 6.64 -30.28
CA ALA A 344 -5.92 7.90 -30.58
C ALA A 344 -5.51 8.93 -29.53
N VAL A 345 -4.91 10.05 -29.93
CA VAL A 345 -4.27 10.97 -28.98
C VAL A 345 -4.71 12.40 -29.22
N ALA A 346 -5.40 12.97 -28.24
CA ALA A 346 -5.76 14.37 -28.22
C ALA A 346 -4.52 15.23 -27.92
N VAL A 347 -4.28 16.29 -28.71
CA VAL A 347 -3.13 17.17 -28.59
C VAL A 347 -3.59 18.62 -28.47
N VAL A 348 -3.23 19.30 -27.37
CA VAL A 348 -3.41 20.75 -27.24
C VAL A 348 -2.16 21.45 -27.79
N PRO A 349 -2.23 22.15 -28.93
CA PRO A 349 -1.06 22.75 -29.55
C PRO A 349 -0.74 24.13 -28.96
N GLY A 350 0.50 24.59 -29.15
CA GLY A 350 0.93 25.96 -28.87
C GLY A 350 1.85 26.09 -27.66
N ARG A 351 2.01 25.03 -26.86
CA ARG A 351 3.01 24.93 -25.78
C ARG A 351 4.34 24.38 -26.31
N ALA A 352 4.99 25.08 -27.25
CA ALA A 352 6.34 24.70 -27.68
C ALA A 352 7.35 24.85 -26.52
N PRO A 353 8.26 23.90 -26.27
CA PRO A 353 8.61 22.73 -27.10
C PRO A 353 7.82 21.44 -26.81
N PHE A 354 6.87 21.44 -25.85
CA PHE A 354 6.12 20.26 -25.41
C PHE A 354 5.18 19.71 -26.50
N ALA A 355 4.27 20.55 -26.99
CA ALA A 355 3.34 20.22 -28.07
C ALA A 355 3.01 21.45 -28.93
N TYR A 356 3.16 21.31 -30.24
CA TYR A 356 2.87 22.34 -31.23
C TYR A 356 2.55 21.73 -32.59
N VAL A 357 2.09 22.56 -33.52
CA VAL A 357 1.94 22.21 -34.94
C VAL A 357 3.15 22.76 -35.70
N ASP A 358 3.82 21.92 -36.48
CA ASP A 358 5.02 22.31 -37.23
C ASP A 358 4.71 23.03 -38.56
N ALA A 359 5.76 23.40 -39.30
CA ALA A 359 5.64 24.10 -40.57
C ALA A 359 4.95 23.30 -41.71
N THR A 360 4.67 22.00 -41.50
CA THR A 360 3.92 21.14 -42.43
C THR A 360 2.45 20.99 -42.05
N GLY A 361 2.06 21.45 -40.85
CA GLY A 361 0.74 21.21 -40.28
C GLY A 361 0.66 19.95 -39.40
N ALA A 362 1.79 19.28 -39.12
CA ALA A 362 1.82 18.06 -38.33
C ALA A 362 2.06 18.34 -36.83
N PRO A 363 1.43 17.59 -35.91
CA PRO A 363 1.78 17.60 -34.49
C PRO A 363 3.25 17.20 -34.26
N ALA A 364 3.93 18.00 -33.44
CA ALA A 364 5.34 17.88 -33.08
C ALA A 364 5.60 18.38 -31.65
N GLY A 365 6.80 18.06 -31.13
CA GLY A 365 7.23 18.42 -29.77
C GLY A 365 7.69 17.23 -28.94
N TYR A 366 8.10 17.51 -27.70
CA TYR A 366 8.58 16.51 -26.74
C TYR A 366 7.51 15.45 -26.43
N GLU A 367 6.30 15.86 -26.06
CA GLU A 367 5.22 14.95 -25.64
C GLU A 367 4.72 14.11 -26.82
N VAL A 368 4.59 14.73 -27.99
CA VAL A 368 4.25 14.04 -29.25
C VAL A 368 5.31 12.99 -29.60
N SER A 369 6.59 13.24 -29.29
CA SER A 369 7.67 12.27 -29.49
C SER A 369 7.66 11.15 -28.46
N LEU A 370 7.33 11.45 -27.19
CA LEU A 370 7.14 10.46 -26.12
C LEU A 370 6.01 9.48 -26.47
N VAL A 371 4.88 9.98 -26.96
CA VAL A 371 3.75 9.16 -27.44
C VAL A 371 4.15 8.24 -28.61
N ARG A 372 5.01 8.70 -29.54
CA ARG A 372 5.53 7.83 -30.62
C ARG A 372 6.43 6.71 -30.08
N LEU A 373 7.22 6.97 -29.04
CA LEU A 373 8.02 5.93 -28.37
C LEU A 373 7.13 4.92 -27.62
N MET A 374 6.02 5.36 -27.03
CA MET A 374 5.01 4.48 -26.43
C MET A 374 4.35 3.60 -27.50
N ALA A 375 3.98 4.17 -28.66
CA ALA A 375 3.44 3.42 -29.80
C ALA A 375 4.42 2.37 -30.34
N GLU A 376 5.70 2.72 -30.52
CA GLU A 376 6.74 1.77 -30.90
C GLU A 376 6.89 0.66 -29.84
N ARG A 377 6.85 1.00 -28.55
CA ARG A 377 7.06 0.05 -27.46
C ARG A 377 5.88 -0.91 -27.22
N TRP A 378 4.66 -0.49 -27.54
CA TRP A 378 3.41 -1.24 -27.32
C TRP A 378 2.85 -1.92 -28.58
N LEU A 379 2.94 -1.26 -29.73
CA LEU A 379 2.35 -1.68 -31.01
C LEU A 379 3.39 -2.08 -32.07
N GLY A 380 4.68 -1.83 -31.80
CA GLY A 380 5.78 -2.15 -32.73
C GLY A 380 5.99 -1.15 -33.86
N ASP A 381 5.27 -0.02 -33.86
CA ASP A 381 5.32 1.01 -34.90
C ASP A 381 5.17 2.42 -34.28
N PRO A 382 6.18 3.31 -34.37
CA PRO A 382 6.07 4.70 -33.89
C PRO A 382 5.06 5.55 -34.66
N THR A 383 4.53 5.07 -35.80
CA THR A 383 3.48 5.70 -36.60
C THR A 383 2.08 5.14 -36.30
N ALA A 384 1.94 4.23 -35.34
CA ALA A 384 0.67 3.69 -34.84
C ALA A 384 -0.09 4.67 -33.92
N VAL A 385 -0.12 5.96 -34.29
CA VAL A 385 -0.77 7.03 -33.53
C VAL A 385 -1.58 7.95 -34.45
N ASP A 386 -2.83 8.19 -34.08
CA ASP A 386 -3.75 9.15 -34.70
C ASP A 386 -3.87 10.38 -33.80
N PHE A 387 -3.04 11.38 -34.08
CA PHE A 387 -3.01 12.65 -33.31
C PHE A 387 -4.14 13.59 -33.76
N ILE A 388 -4.94 14.07 -32.79
CA ILE A 388 -6.10 14.93 -33.01
C ILE A 388 -5.88 16.25 -32.26
N THR A 389 -5.68 17.35 -32.98
CA THR A 389 -5.47 18.68 -32.39
C THR A 389 -6.77 19.23 -31.80
N THR A 390 -6.74 19.72 -30.56
CA THR A 390 -7.93 20.09 -29.77
C THR A 390 -7.64 21.19 -28.72
N THR A 391 -8.60 21.54 -27.86
CA THR A 391 -8.39 22.34 -26.63
C THR A 391 -8.31 21.42 -25.40
N VAL A 392 -7.99 21.96 -24.22
CA VAL A 392 -7.95 21.16 -22.98
C VAL A 392 -9.33 20.59 -22.65
N GLU A 393 -10.37 21.40 -22.79
CA GLU A 393 -11.76 21.09 -22.43
C GLU A 393 -12.33 20.02 -23.37
N ILE A 394 -12.19 20.22 -24.68
CA ILE A 394 -12.62 19.25 -25.69
C ILE A 394 -11.76 17.97 -25.58
N GLY A 395 -10.47 18.10 -25.24
CA GLY A 395 -9.59 16.96 -24.96
C GLY A 395 -10.07 16.10 -23.77
N LYS A 396 -10.50 16.74 -22.68
CA LYS A 396 -11.13 16.09 -21.52
C LYS A 396 -12.43 15.36 -21.90
N GLU A 397 -13.28 16.00 -22.72
CA GLU A 397 -14.50 15.36 -23.25
C GLU A 397 -14.18 14.17 -24.15
N MET A 398 -13.14 14.27 -25.00
CA MET A 398 -12.71 13.17 -25.88
C MET A 398 -12.21 11.94 -25.11
N LEU A 399 -11.47 12.13 -24.01
CA LEU A 399 -11.08 11.02 -23.13
C LEU A 399 -12.31 10.33 -22.51
N ARG A 400 -13.20 11.11 -21.88
CA ARG A 400 -14.44 10.60 -21.25
C ARG A 400 -15.37 9.89 -22.23
N ALA A 401 -15.34 10.28 -23.50
CA ALA A 401 -16.13 9.67 -24.56
C ALA A 401 -15.42 8.51 -25.30
N GLY A 402 -14.20 8.10 -24.90
CA GLY A 402 -13.41 7.07 -25.58
C GLY A 402 -12.97 7.43 -27.00
N GLN A 403 -12.97 8.73 -27.34
CA GLN A 403 -12.55 9.27 -28.65
C GLN A 403 -11.04 9.52 -28.72
N ALA A 404 -10.39 9.66 -27.56
CA ALA A 404 -8.95 9.60 -27.38
C ALA A 404 -8.63 8.66 -26.22
N ASP A 405 -7.42 8.10 -26.23
CA ASP A 405 -6.85 7.27 -25.17
C ASP A 405 -5.92 8.07 -24.25
N LEU A 406 -5.32 9.13 -24.79
CA LEU A 406 -4.39 10.02 -24.10
C LEU A 406 -4.65 11.49 -24.50
N LEU A 407 -4.44 12.41 -23.56
CA LEU A 407 -4.42 13.86 -23.78
C LEU A 407 -3.03 14.40 -23.47
N VAL A 408 -2.40 15.06 -24.45
CA VAL A 408 -1.11 15.74 -24.29
C VAL A 408 -1.22 17.21 -24.70
N GLY A 409 -0.25 18.03 -24.31
CA GLY A 409 -0.26 19.47 -24.54
C GLY A 409 0.15 20.30 -23.33
N GLY A 410 1.05 19.79 -22.48
CA GLY A 410 1.48 20.42 -21.24
C GLY A 410 0.34 20.67 -20.25
N LEU A 411 -0.44 19.62 -19.91
CA LEU A 411 -1.40 19.67 -18.81
C LEU A 411 -0.68 19.91 -17.49
N ALA A 412 -1.24 20.74 -16.61
CA ALA A 412 -0.81 20.82 -15.22
C ALA A 412 -1.51 19.72 -14.42
N HIS A 413 -0.75 18.96 -13.64
CA HIS A 413 -1.31 18.03 -12.66
C HIS A 413 -1.74 18.84 -11.43
N THR A 414 -3.04 19.08 -11.29
CA THR A 414 -3.69 19.73 -10.13
C THR A 414 -4.77 18.81 -9.58
N ARG A 415 -5.25 19.04 -8.36
CA ARG A 415 -6.25 18.18 -7.71
C ARG A 415 -7.60 18.19 -8.43
N VAL A 416 -8.03 19.36 -8.93
CA VAL A 416 -9.17 19.49 -9.83
C VAL A 416 -8.99 18.65 -11.10
N ALA A 417 -7.75 18.52 -11.59
CA ALA A 417 -7.45 17.77 -12.81
C ALA A 417 -7.39 16.25 -12.57
N GLU A 418 -6.78 15.78 -11.48
CA GLU A 418 -6.73 14.34 -11.11
C GLU A 418 -8.15 13.79 -10.88
N LEU A 419 -8.98 14.48 -10.09
CA LEU A 419 -10.41 14.17 -9.88
C LEU A 419 -11.27 14.23 -11.16
N GLU A 420 -10.67 14.60 -12.29
CA GLU A 420 -11.29 14.69 -13.60
C GLU A 420 -10.64 13.78 -14.68
N LEU A 421 -9.42 13.28 -14.44
CA LEU A 421 -8.51 12.58 -15.37
C LEU A 421 -7.40 11.85 -14.60
N ASP A 422 -7.12 10.57 -14.91
CA ASP A 422 -5.92 9.92 -14.39
C ASP A 422 -4.63 10.49 -15.03
N PHE A 423 -3.65 10.94 -14.23
CA PHE A 423 -2.35 11.39 -14.74
C PHE A 423 -1.29 10.27 -14.86
N SER A 424 -0.38 10.43 -15.82
CA SER A 424 0.86 9.63 -15.87
C SER A 424 1.88 10.12 -14.84
N LEU A 425 2.96 9.36 -14.62
CA LEU A 425 4.18 9.86 -13.98
C LEU A 425 4.57 11.24 -14.53
N THR A 426 4.92 12.18 -13.64
CA THR A 426 5.27 13.57 -13.97
C THR A 426 6.42 13.64 -14.98
N THR A 427 6.10 13.93 -16.25
CA THR A 427 7.07 13.92 -17.36
C THR A 427 7.98 15.13 -17.39
N TYR A 428 7.53 16.26 -16.82
CA TYR A 428 8.28 17.51 -16.72
C TYR A 428 7.79 18.34 -15.53
N VAL A 429 8.72 18.75 -14.66
CA VAL A 429 8.44 19.74 -13.60
C VAL A 429 8.67 21.13 -14.17
N ALA A 430 7.58 21.84 -14.45
CA ALA A 430 7.63 23.25 -14.85
C ALA A 430 7.81 24.17 -13.63
N GLY A 431 8.25 25.39 -13.89
CA GLY A 431 8.33 26.47 -12.90
C GLY A 431 8.26 27.82 -13.61
N GLU A 432 7.76 28.83 -12.91
CA GLU A 432 7.54 30.15 -13.49
C GLU A 432 8.83 30.99 -13.54
N GLY A 433 8.87 31.97 -14.45
CA GLY A 433 10.06 32.79 -14.67
C GLY A 433 9.76 34.12 -15.34
N LEU A 434 10.55 35.14 -15.00
CA LEU A 434 10.36 36.50 -15.46
C LEU A 434 10.97 36.74 -16.84
N LEU A 435 10.15 37.08 -17.84
CA LEU A 435 10.62 37.58 -19.12
C LEU A 435 10.90 39.10 -19.04
N VAL A 436 12.15 39.44 -18.77
CA VAL A 436 12.62 40.84 -18.66
C VAL A 436 13.35 41.30 -19.94
N ARG A 437 13.50 42.62 -20.12
CA ARG A 437 14.32 43.16 -21.22
C ARG A 437 15.81 43.02 -20.89
N ALA A 438 16.62 42.63 -21.87
CA ALA A 438 18.07 42.56 -21.70
C ALA A 438 18.64 43.90 -21.19
N GLY A 439 19.43 43.85 -20.11
CA GLY A 439 20.03 45.02 -19.47
C GLY A 439 19.17 45.71 -18.40
N THR A 440 18.00 45.20 -18.03
CA THR A 440 17.29 45.65 -16.83
C THR A 440 18.00 45.21 -15.54
N PRO A 441 17.87 45.96 -14.42
CA PRO A 441 18.39 45.54 -13.11
C PRO A 441 17.52 44.48 -12.42
N ILE A 442 16.49 43.95 -13.09
CA ILE A 442 15.61 42.88 -12.58
C ILE A 442 16.28 41.55 -12.91
N THR A 443 16.79 40.87 -11.88
CA THR A 443 17.36 39.51 -11.92
C THR A 443 16.49 38.47 -11.21
N ASP A 444 15.61 38.91 -10.31
CA ASP A 444 14.71 38.05 -9.53
C ASP A 444 13.40 38.77 -9.14
N VAL A 445 12.44 38.03 -8.60
CA VAL A 445 11.09 38.52 -8.22
C VAL A 445 11.11 39.60 -7.14
N THR A 446 12.11 39.63 -6.25
CA THR A 446 12.20 40.67 -5.21
C THR A 446 12.53 42.05 -5.79
N ASN A 447 13.10 42.08 -7.00
CA ASN A 447 13.45 43.33 -7.68
C ASN A 447 12.23 43.98 -8.38
N LEU A 448 11.06 43.34 -8.36
CA LEU A 448 9.82 43.84 -8.98
C LEU A 448 9.12 44.96 -8.19
N GLY A 449 9.67 45.39 -7.05
CA GLY A 449 9.11 46.44 -6.21
C GLY A 449 8.78 47.72 -7.00
N GLY A 450 7.48 48.01 -7.14
CA GLY A 450 6.97 49.17 -7.88
C GLY A 450 7.01 49.07 -9.41
N GLN A 451 7.37 47.92 -9.98
CA GLN A 451 7.32 47.67 -11.41
C GLN A 451 5.90 47.29 -11.87
N GLN A 452 5.61 47.47 -13.16
CA GLN A 452 4.42 46.90 -13.79
C GLN A 452 4.77 45.53 -14.37
N VAL A 453 4.13 44.48 -13.87
CA VAL A 453 4.24 43.12 -14.36
C VAL A 453 3.03 42.81 -15.24
N ALA A 454 3.25 42.18 -16.39
CA ALA A 454 2.18 41.66 -17.24
C ALA A 454 2.03 40.16 -16.96
N VAL A 455 0.83 39.76 -16.56
CA VAL A 455 0.42 38.36 -16.36
C VAL A 455 -0.69 38.03 -17.36
N VAL A 456 -0.90 36.75 -17.67
CA VAL A 456 -2.06 36.34 -18.48
C VAL A 456 -3.28 36.28 -17.58
N GLU A 457 -4.43 36.75 -18.07
CA GLU A 457 -5.67 36.65 -17.29
C GLU A 457 -6.12 35.18 -17.23
N GLY A 458 -6.12 34.61 -16.02
CA GLY A 458 -6.43 33.20 -15.77
C GLY A 458 -5.23 32.25 -15.77
N SER A 459 -3.98 32.74 -15.78
CA SER A 459 -2.79 31.91 -15.52
C SER A 459 -2.42 31.88 -14.03
N GLU A 460 -1.84 30.76 -13.59
CA GLU A 460 -1.24 30.56 -12.25
C GLU A 460 -0.28 31.70 -11.86
N SER A 461 0.41 32.30 -12.84
CA SER A 461 1.30 33.47 -12.69
C SER A 461 0.63 34.77 -12.19
N ARG A 462 -0.65 34.74 -11.83
CA ARG A 462 -1.39 35.82 -11.16
C ARG A 462 -1.46 35.63 -9.64
N GLU A 463 -1.14 34.43 -9.15
CA GLU A 463 -1.23 34.04 -7.73
C GLU A 463 0.11 34.16 -6.98
N VAL A 464 1.18 34.51 -7.71
CA VAL A 464 2.58 34.67 -7.27
C VAL A 464 2.99 36.15 -7.20
#